data_AF-A0A7S3PIV0-F1
#
_entry.id   AF-A0A7S3PIV0-F1
#
_cell.length_a   1.000
_cell.length_b   1.000
_cell.length_c   1.000
_cell.angle_alpha   90.00
_cell.angle_beta   90.00
_cell.angle_gamma   90.00
#
_symmetry.space_group_name_H-M   'P 1'
#
loop_
_entity.id
_entity.type
_entity.pdbx_description
1 polymer ?
#
loop_
_entity_poly.entity_id
_entity_poly.type
_entity_poly.pdbx_seq_one_letter_code
_entity_poly.pdbx_strand_id
1 'polypeptide(L)'
;ILDKVQFTIVPVSNPDGYEYSHTNDNMWRKSRKPNPSNIACIGTDLNRNYDDHHCGEGTSNDTCSHVYCGTAPFDNEETLNLKRFTQQLVGSGEILLSQVDVHAYGQFWMSPWG
;
A
#
# COMPACT_ATOMS: atom_id res chain seq x y z
N ILE A 1 -5.16 -28.33 0.92
CA ILE A 1 -4.91 -26.96 1.45
C ILE A 1 -6.18 -26.13 1.27
N LEU A 2 -6.70 -26.03 0.05
CA LEU A 2 -7.93 -25.28 -0.26
C LEU A 2 -9.17 -25.78 0.50
N ASP A 3 -9.22 -27.06 0.90
CA ASP A 3 -10.31 -27.57 1.77
C ASP A 3 -10.25 -27.05 3.22
N LYS A 4 -9.15 -26.38 3.60
CA LYS A 4 -8.88 -25.94 4.98
C LYS A 4 -8.60 -24.44 5.09
N VAL A 5 -8.22 -23.80 4.00
CA VAL A 5 -7.76 -22.40 3.98
C VAL A 5 -8.33 -21.72 2.75
N GLN A 6 -8.88 -20.52 2.96
CA GLN A 6 -9.28 -19.61 1.89
C GLN A 6 -8.11 -18.69 1.54
N PHE A 7 -7.83 -18.55 0.24
CA PHE A 7 -6.89 -17.56 -0.27
C PHE A 7 -7.67 -16.40 -0.87
N THR A 8 -7.45 -15.20 -0.34
CA THR A 8 -7.90 -13.96 -0.97
C THR A 8 -6.68 -13.33 -1.65
N ILE A 9 -6.75 -13.15 -2.97
CA ILE A 9 -5.64 -12.62 -3.76
C ILE A 9 -6.06 -11.28 -4.36
N VAL A 10 -5.27 -10.24 -4.07
CA VAL A 10 -5.40 -8.92 -4.69
C VAL A 10 -4.27 -8.79 -5.72
N PRO A 11 -4.54 -9.01 -7.03
CA PRO A 11 -3.48 -9.06 -8.03
C PRO A 11 -2.85 -7.69 -8.28
N VAL A 12 -3.62 -6.61 -8.14
CA VAL A 12 -3.15 -5.23 -8.32
C VAL A 12 -3.71 -4.40 -7.17
N SER A 13 -2.86 -4.06 -6.20
CA SER A 13 -3.22 -3.23 -5.04
C SER A 13 -3.16 -1.72 -5.34
N ASN A 14 -2.45 -1.31 -6.39
CA ASN A 14 -2.34 0.06 -6.87
C ASN A 14 -2.74 0.16 -8.35
N PRO A 15 -4.05 0.10 -8.68
CA PRO A 15 -4.53 0.06 -10.06
C PRO A 15 -4.18 1.33 -10.85
N ASP A 16 -4.28 2.51 -10.24
CA ASP A 16 -3.99 3.77 -10.94
C ASP A 16 -2.49 3.91 -11.23
N GLY A 17 -1.64 3.55 -10.27
CA GLY A 17 -0.19 3.53 -10.48
C GLY A 17 0.24 2.49 -11.51
N TYR A 18 -0.45 1.34 -11.56
CA TYR A 18 -0.24 0.31 -12.57
C TYR A 18 -0.58 0.81 -13.98
N GLU A 19 -1.74 1.44 -14.18
CA GLU A 19 -2.08 2.00 -15.50
C GLU A 19 -1.10 3.10 -15.91
N TYR A 20 -0.73 3.98 -14.97
CA TYR A 20 0.22 5.07 -15.24
C TYR A 20 1.60 4.57 -15.67
N SER A 21 2.02 3.38 -15.22
CA SER A 21 3.26 2.77 -15.66
C SER A 21 3.22 2.24 -17.10
N HIS A 22 2.03 1.96 -17.62
CA HIS A 22 1.83 1.53 -19.00
C HIS A 22 1.66 2.72 -19.95
N THR A 23 1.14 3.84 -19.47
CA THR A 23 0.75 4.98 -20.31
C THR A 23 1.71 6.17 -20.26
N ASN A 24 2.46 6.36 -19.16
CA ASN A 24 3.19 7.60 -18.92
C ASN A 24 4.61 7.39 -18.40
N ASP A 25 4.77 6.71 -17.26
CA ASP A 25 6.07 6.55 -16.59
C ASP A 25 6.20 5.13 -16.07
N ASN A 26 6.94 4.30 -16.81
CA ASN A 26 7.14 2.89 -16.48
C ASN A 26 7.86 2.64 -15.14
N MET A 27 8.46 3.67 -14.54
CA MET A 27 9.10 3.59 -13.22
C MET A 27 8.21 4.10 -12.09
N TRP A 28 6.95 4.46 -12.37
CA TRP A 28 6.04 4.98 -11.36
C TRP A 28 5.72 3.95 -10.27
N ARG A 29 5.79 4.38 -9.01
CA ARG A 29 5.59 3.51 -7.83
C ARG A 29 4.43 3.94 -6.91
N LYS A 30 4.17 5.24 -6.82
CA LYS A 30 3.21 5.80 -5.86
C LYS A 30 1.76 5.59 -6.30
N SER A 31 0.80 5.92 -5.44
CA SER A 31 -0.59 6.11 -5.86
C SER A 31 -0.72 7.26 -6.88
N ARG A 32 -1.93 7.51 -7.38
CA ARG A 32 -2.23 8.67 -8.24
C ARG A 32 -3.10 9.73 -7.58
N LYS A 33 -3.30 9.62 -6.26
CA LYS A 33 -3.99 10.63 -5.46
C LYS A 33 -3.26 11.99 -5.54
N PRO A 34 -3.92 13.07 -6.00
CA PRO A 34 -3.31 14.41 -6.00
C PRO A 34 -3.03 14.91 -4.57
N ASN A 35 -1.90 15.60 -4.39
CA ASN A 35 -1.54 16.18 -3.10
C ASN A 35 -2.08 17.62 -2.98
N PRO A 36 -2.97 17.93 -2.00
CA PRO A 36 -3.58 19.26 -1.90
C PRO A 36 -2.58 20.40 -1.64
N SER A 37 -1.50 20.11 -0.91
CA SER A 37 -0.46 21.09 -0.56
C SER A 37 0.52 21.38 -1.69
N ASN A 38 0.64 20.49 -2.67
CA ASN A 38 1.53 20.65 -3.81
C ASN A 38 1.02 19.85 -5.01
N ILE A 39 0.25 20.50 -5.87
CA ILE A 39 -0.35 19.87 -7.05
C ILE A 39 0.67 19.37 -8.08
N ALA A 40 1.92 19.85 -8.02
CA ALA A 40 2.98 19.44 -8.95
C ALA A 40 3.50 18.02 -8.64
N CYS A 41 3.30 17.56 -7.40
CA CYS A 41 3.77 16.26 -6.95
C CYS A 41 2.58 15.38 -6.61
N ILE A 42 2.46 14.25 -7.30
CA ILE A 42 1.29 13.37 -7.21
C ILE A 42 1.67 12.08 -6.49
N GLY A 43 0.73 11.57 -5.68
CA GLY A 43 0.80 10.23 -5.12
C GLY A 43 1.55 10.14 -3.80
N THR A 44 1.22 9.07 -3.09
CA THR A 44 1.78 8.61 -1.81
C THR A 44 2.44 7.25 -2.01
N ASP A 45 3.53 6.95 -1.29
CA ASP A 45 4.01 5.57 -1.20
C ASP A 45 3.03 4.77 -0.33
N LEU A 46 2.24 3.90 -0.98
CA LEU A 46 1.23 3.10 -0.31
C LEU A 46 1.84 2.17 0.77
N ASN A 47 3.10 1.75 0.62
CA ASN A 47 3.81 0.96 1.63
C ASN A 47 4.47 1.81 2.74
N ARG A 48 4.14 3.11 2.82
CA ARG A 48 4.44 4.02 3.94
C ARG A 48 3.19 4.64 4.54
N ASN A 49 2.02 4.28 4.02
CA ASN A 49 0.74 4.89 4.34
C ASN A 49 -0.06 4.14 5.42
N TYR A 50 0.48 3.07 5.98
CA TYR A 50 -0.17 2.28 7.03
C TYR A 50 -0.03 2.95 8.41
N ASP A 51 -0.92 2.58 9.34
CA ASP A 51 -0.92 3.05 10.73
C ASP A 51 -0.01 2.20 11.63
N ASP A 52 1.25 2.12 11.22
CA ASP A 52 2.33 1.53 12.00
C ASP A 52 3.53 2.48 11.89
N HIS A 53 3.85 3.18 12.99
CA HIS A 53 4.87 4.22 13.03
C HIS A 53 4.79 5.22 11.85
N HIS A 54 3.57 5.63 11.49
CA HIS A 54 3.29 6.44 10.30
C HIS A 54 4.14 7.71 10.22
N CYS A 55 4.73 7.94 9.04
CA CYS A 55 5.68 9.02 8.80
C CYS A 55 6.91 9.02 9.76
N GLY A 56 7.29 7.85 10.28
CA GLY A 56 8.49 7.63 11.10
C GLY A 56 9.78 7.47 10.29
N GLU A 57 10.73 6.69 10.81
CA GLU A 57 12.00 6.42 10.14
C GLU A 57 11.80 5.75 8.77
N GLY A 58 12.66 6.03 7.80
CA GLY A 58 12.56 5.46 6.45
C GLY A 58 11.41 6.00 5.59
N THR A 59 10.82 7.14 5.98
CA THR A 59 9.73 7.81 5.26
C THR A 59 10.07 9.28 4.94
N SER A 60 9.18 10.00 4.26
CA SER A 60 9.32 11.43 4.00
C SER A 60 8.00 12.18 4.10
N ASN A 61 8.05 13.42 4.59
CA ASN A 61 6.94 14.38 4.55
C ASN A 61 6.94 15.26 3.29
N ASP A 62 7.97 15.15 2.44
CA ASP A 62 8.00 15.84 1.15
C ASP A 62 7.09 15.11 0.14
N THR A 63 6.03 15.78 -0.30
CA THR A 63 5.08 15.27 -1.31
C THR A 63 5.73 14.78 -2.61
N CYS A 64 6.90 15.30 -2.96
CA CYS A 64 7.64 14.93 -4.17
C CYS A 64 8.53 13.70 -3.97
N SER A 65 8.78 13.29 -2.72
CA SER A 65 9.56 12.10 -2.41
C SER A 65 8.89 10.82 -2.92
N HIS A 66 9.72 9.86 -3.33
CA HIS A 66 9.28 8.50 -3.67
C HIS A 66 8.79 7.72 -2.45
N VAL A 67 9.20 8.12 -1.23
CA VAL A 67 8.79 7.52 0.05
C VAL A 67 7.88 8.46 0.85
N TYR A 68 7.14 9.33 0.16
CA TYR A 68 6.15 10.21 0.80
C TYR A 68 5.09 9.38 1.51
N CYS A 69 4.90 9.60 2.82
CA CYS A 69 4.01 8.78 3.65
C CYS A 69 2.51 9.13 3.53
N GLY A 70 2.16 10.30 2.99
CA GLY A 70 0.78 10.79 2.92
C GLY A 70 0.49 11.84 3.98
N THR A 71 -0.77 12.25 4.09
CA THR A 71 -1.21 13.27 5.07
C THR A 71 -1.69 12.68 6.39
N ALA A 72 -2.12 11.42 6.36
CA ALA A 72 -2.52 10.64 7.52
C ALA A 72 -2.43 9.14 7.17
N PRO A 73 -2.40 8.25 8.18
CA PRO A 73 -2.51 6.82 7.92
C PRO A 73 -3.80 6.50 7.18
N PHE A 74 -3.70 5.65 6.15
CA PHE A 74 -4.82 5.23 5.32
C PHE A 74 -5.58 6.38 4.63
N ASP A 75 -4.89 7.47 4.30
CA ASP A 75 -5.48 8.57 3.54
C ASP A 75 -5.63 8.26 2.04
N ASN A 76 -5.03 7.17 1.55
CA ASN A 76 -5.23 6.68 0.19
C ASN A 76 -6.31 5.59 0.16
N GLU A 77 -7.21 5.62 -0.83
CA GLU A 77 -8.34 4.67 -0.91
C GLU A 77 -7.86 3.22 -1.05
N GLU A 78 -6.72 3.01 -1.73
CA GLU A 78 -6.12 1.70 -1.94
C GLU A 78 -5.75 1.03 -0.60
N THR A 79 -5.02 1.73 0.27
CA THR A 79 -4.66 1.22 1.60
C THR A 79 -5.87 1.18 2.53
N LEU A 80 -6.76 2.16 2.46
CA LEU A 80 -7.98 2.21 3.27
C LEU A 80 -8.91 1.03 2.98
N ASN A 81 -9.07 0.64 1.73
CA ASN A 81 -9.93 -0.47 1.35
C ASN A 81 -9.32 -1.82 1.74
N LEU A 82 -7.99 -1.99 1.67
CA LEU A 82 -7.32 -3.18 2.21
C LEU A 82 -7.49 -3.29 3.73
N LYS A 83 -7.39 -2.17 4.46
CA LYS A 83 -7.70 -2.11 5.89
C LYS A 83 -9.14 -2.53 6.16
N ARG A 84 -10.12 -1.90 5.49
CA ARG A 84 -11.55 -2.19 5.69
C ARG A 84 -11.86 -3.65 5.39
N PHE A 85 -11.34 -4.19 4.29
CA PHE A 85 -11.50 -5.59 3.94
C PHE A 85 -10.96 -6.52 5.04
N THR A 86 -9.74 -6.26 5.51
CA THR A 86 -9.12 -7.06 6.57
C THR A 86 -9.91 -6.98 7.88
N GLN A 87 -10.38 -5.78 8.25
CA GLN A 87 -11.21 -5.57 9.43
C GLN A 87 -12.58 -6.26 9.32
N GLN A 88 -13.20 -6.25 8.15
CA GLN A 88 -14.46 -6.95 7.90
C GLN A 88 -14.29 -8.47 7.99
N LEU A 89 -13.21 -9.00 7.42
CA LEU A 89 -12.88 -10.43 7.48
C LEU A 89 -12.69 -10.89 8.94
N VAL A 90 -11.87 -10.17 9.71
CA VAL A 90 -11.69 -10.51 11.14
C VAL A 90 -13.00 -10.28 11.92
N GLY A 91 -13.75 -9.23 11.60
CA GLY A 91 -15.01 -8.88 12.26
C GLY A 91 -16.15 -9.86 11.99
N SER A 92 -16.13 -10.62 10.90
CA SER A 92 -17.12 -11.67 10.60
C SER A 92 -16.87 -12.97 11.38
N GLY A 93 -15.77 -13.05 12.14
CA GLY A 93 -15.36 -14.25 12.86
C GLY A 93 -14.43 -15.17 12.07
N GLU A 94 -13.98 -14.77 10.89
CA GLU A 94 -12.93 -15.48 10.17
C GLU A 94 -11.56 -15.28 10.83
N ILE A 95 -10.71 -16.31 10.75
CA ILE A 95 -9.35 -16.27 11.29
C ILE A 95 -8.39 -15.89 10.17
N LEU A 96 -7.77 -14.70 10.28
CA LEU A 96 -6.66 -14.31 9.42
C LEU A 96 -5.39 -15.05 9.85
N LEU A 97 -5.02 -16.09 9.11
CA LEU A 97 -3.84 -16.92 9.41
C LEU A 97 -2.51 -16.26 8.99
N SER A 98 -2.50 -15.54 7.87
CA SER A 98 -1.29 -14.93 7.32
C SER A 98 -1.65 -13.79 6.38
N GLN A 99 -0.82 -12.75 6.36
CA GLN A 99 -0.81 -11.69 5.37
C GLN A 99 0.55 -11.68 4.69
N VAL A 100 0.54 -11.75 3.35
CA VAL A 100 1.76 -11.79 2.54
C VAL A 100 1.70 -10.62 1.56
N ASP A 101 2.72 -9.79 1.60
CA ASP A 101 2.90 -8.68 0.65
C ASP A 101 4.06 -9.01 -0.27
N VAL A 102 3.87 -8.81 -1.57
CA VAL A 102 4.79 -9.29 -2.62
C VAL A 102 5.34 -8.10 -3.39
N HIS A 103 6.66 -7.92 -3.31
CA HIS A 103 7.39 -6.82 -3.95
C HIS A 103 8.55 -7.35 -4.79
N ALA A 104 9.08 -6.47 -5.65
CA ALA A 104 10.33 -6.67 -6.38
C ALA A 104 11.15 -5.38 -6.38
N TYR A 105 12.48 -5.42 -6.51
CA TYR A 105 13.36 -6.61 -6.63
C TYR A 105 14.19 -6.79 -5.34
N GLY A 106 14.99 -7.87 -5.26
CA GLY A 106 15.96 -8.06 -4.17
C GLY A 106 16.11 -9.50 -3.68
N GLN A 107 15.14 -10.37 -3.97
CA GLN A 107 15.12 -11.78 -3.53
C GLN A 107 15.17 -11.93 -2.00
N PHE A 108 14.37 -11.13 -1.28
CA PHE A 108 14.28 -11.16 0.17
C PHE A 108 13.04 -11.88 0.67
N TRP A 109 13.16 -12.48 1.86
CA TRP A 109 12.05 -12.90 2.70
C TRP A 109 12.12 -12.10 3.99
N MET A 110 11.08 -11.33 4.29
CA MET A 110 11.05 -10.41 5.43
C MET A 110 9.83 -10.69 6.29
N SER A 111 9.98 -10.45 7.59
CA SER A 111 8.90 -10.41 8.58
C SER A 111 9.01 -9.11 9.37
N PRO A 112 7.96 -8.69 10.10
CA PRO A 112 8.06 -7.56 11.02
C PRO A 112 9.22 -7.73 12.02
N TRP A 113 9.87 -6.66 12.46
CA TRP A 113 9.59 -5.24 12.15
C TRP A 113 10.55 -4.68 11.09
N GLY A 114 10.23 -3.51 10.54
CA GLY A 114 11.01 -2.82 9.51
C GLY A 114 11.13 -1.33 9.74
#